data_AF-A0A6P8NS10-F1
#
_entry.id   AF-A0A6P8NS10-F1
#
_cell.length_a   1.000
_cell.length_b   1.000
_cell.length_c   1.000
_cell.angle_alpha   90.00
_cell.angle_beta   90.00
_cell.angle_gamma   90.00
#
_symmetry.space_group_name_H-M   'P 1'
#
loop_
_entity.id
_entity.type
_entity.pdbx_description
1 polymer ?
#
loop_
_entity_poly.entity_id
_entity_poly.type
_entity_poly.pdbx_seq_one_letter_code
_entity_poly.pdbx_strand_id
1 'polypeptide(L)'
;MGKVYSYITRPIRSFNIENRTARILDKEKPIPAPEYPSVQRQREVVDKLKPNLKDTQYKKDHELNDRLKSVFVQSKDPEIEPTQASSRPLPQDRSQYSLDEFYESLVPRKGKCTIKEVVTFLTKHQENAVEYSIKRISQEYQIDKQIVENILTSYKLFHVMTDVKQMKIEEGKKK
;
A
#
# COMPACT_ATOMS: atom_id res chain seq x y z
N MET A 1 -2.69 1.95 -26.27
CA MET A 1 -1.64 1.09 -26.89
C MET A 1 -1.60 -0.36 -26.38
N GLY A 2 -2.08 -0.71 -25.17
CA GLY A 2 -1.90 -2.06 -24.61
C GLY A 2 -2.62 -3.23 -25.30
N LYS A 3 -3.77 -3.00 -25.95
CA LYS A 3 -4.55 -4.08 -26.58
C LYS A 3 -3.82 -4.74 -27.75
N VAL A 4 -3.31 -3.93 -28.69
CA VAL A 4 -2.61 -4.42 -29.88
C VAL A 4 -1.32 -5.17 -29.50
N TYR A 5 -0.57 -4.64 -28.54
CA TYR A 5 0.62 -5.28 -27.99
C TYR A 5 0.33 -6.64 -27.35
N SER A 6 -0.78 -6.76 -26.61
CA SER A 6 -1.19 -8.02 -25.98
C SER A 6 -1.58 -9.12 -26.97
N TYR A 7 -2.18 -8.77 -28.12
CA TYR A 7 -2.53 -9.74 -29.16
C TYR A 7 -1.30 -10.33 -29.85
N ILE A 8 -0.26 -9.51 -30.05
CA ILE A 8 0.98 -9.93 -30.72
C ILE A 8 1.86 -10.77 -29.78
N THR A 9 1.89 -10.44 -28.49
CA THR A 9 2.76 -11.11 -27.49
C THR A 9 2.17 -12.39 -26.90
N ARG A 10 0.84 -12.58 -26.97
CA ARG A 10 0.13 -13.78 -26.51
C ARG A 10 0.70 -15.10 -27.07
N PRO A 11 0.83 -15.30 -28.41
CA PRO A 11 1.32 -16.56 -28.96
C PRO A 11 2.77 -16.87 -28.53
N ILE A 12 3.59 -15.83 -28.34
CA ILE A 12 4.98 -15.95 -27.87
C ILE A 12 5.00 -16.41 -26.41
N ARG A 13 4.16 -15.82 -25.55
CA ARG A 13 4.05 -16.23 -24.14
C ARG A 13 3.52 -17.66 -23.99
N SER A 14 2.62 -18.09 -24.87
CA SER A 14 2.01 -19.42 -24.85
C SER A 14 2.76 -20.49 -25.63
N PHE A 15 3.91 -20.18 -26.22
CA PHE A 15 4.70 -21.16 -26.96
C PHE A 15 5.19 -22.27 -26.04
N ASN A 16 4.82 -23.52 -26.29
CA ASN A 16 5.27 -24.67 -25.50
C ASN A 16 4.88 -24.58 -23.99
N ILE A 17 3.61 -24.25 -23.71
CA ILE A 17 3.08 -24.28 -22.33
C ILE A 17 3.09 -25.71 -21.79
N GLU A 18 2.70 -26.71 -22.59
CA GLU A 18 2.52 -28.09 -22.16
C GLU A 18 3.81 -28.71 -21.57
N ASN A 19 4.96 -28.57 -22.24
CA ASN A 19 6.22 -29.07 -21.67
C ASN A 19 6.65 -28.28 -20.43
N ARG A 20 6.32 -26.98 -20.35
CA ARG A 20 6.62 -26.16 -19.17
C ARG A 20 5.74 -26.56 -17.99
N THR A 21 4.46 -26.87 -18.22
CA THR A 21 3.55 -27.36 -17.19
C THR A 21 3.91 -28.75 -16.73
N ALA A 22 4.23 -29.68 -17.65
CA ALA A 22 4.68 -31.02 -17.30
C ALA A 22 5.91 -30.98 -16.36
N ARG A 23 6.93 -30.20 -16.72
CA ARG A 23 8.13 -30.00 -15.88
C ARG A 23 7.86 -29.43 -14.48
N ILE A 24 6.76 -28.71 -14.29
CA ILE A 24 6.38 -28.15 -12.99
C ILE A 24 5.56 -29.16 -12.20
N LEU A 25 4.66 -29.89 -12.87
CA LEU A 25 3.83 -30.94 -12.26
C LEU A 25 4.65 -32.17 -11.84
N ASP A 26 5.71 -32.50 -12.58
CA ASP A 26 6.63 -33.60 -12.26
C ASP A 26 7.46 -33.35 -10.98
N LYS A 27 7.45 -32.13 -10.44
CA LYS A 27 8.16 -31.81 -9.19
C LYS A 27 7.32 -32.25 -8.00
N GLU A 28 7.92 -33.05 -7.11
CA GLU A 28 7.26 -33.49 -5.86
C GLU A 28 6.76 -32.32 -5.00
N LYS A 29 7.46 -31.19 -5.01
CA LYS A 29 7.07 -29.96 -4.31
C LYS A 29 7.37 -28.71 -5.14
N PRO A 30 6.50 -27.68 -5.07
CA PRO A 30 6.77 -26.40 -5.71
C PRO A 30 8.00 -25.72 -5.09
N ILE A 31 8.68 -24.89 -5.87
CA ILE A 31 9.80 -24.09 -5.38
C ILE A 31 9.22 -23.05 -4.39
N PRO A 32 9.73 -22.99 -3.14
CA PRO A 32 9.27 -22.00 -2.18
C PRO A 32 9.58 -20.58 -2.68
N ALA A 33 8.78 -19.61 -2.26
CA ALA A 33 8.99 -18.21 -2.60
C ALA A 33 10.37 -17.72 -2.11
N PRO A 34 11.02 -16.79 -2.83
CA PRO A 34 12.27 -16.22 -2.38
C PRO A 34 12.09 -15.49 -1.05
N GLU A 35 13.00 -15.74 -0.10
CA GLU A 35 13.00 -15.09 1.20
C GLU A 35 13.59 -13.67 1.13
N TYR A 36 13.09 -12.75 1.96
CA TYR A 36 13.62 -11.39 2.07
C TYR A 36 15.01 -11.39 2.75
N PRO A 37 15.93 -10.46 2.43
CA PRO A 37 17.31 -10.49 2.95
C PRO A 37 17.46 -10.50 4.47
N SER A 38 16.55 -9.86 5.21
CA SER A 38 16.59 -9.93 6.69
C SER A 38 16.30 -11.33 7.22
N VAL A 39 15.38 -12.06 6.58
CA VAL A 39 15.02 -13.43 6.94
C VAL A 39 16.18 -14.38 6.66
N GLN A 40 16.87 -14.19 5.53
CA GLN A 40 18.07 -14.97 5.19
C GLN A 40 19.16 -14.83 6.26
N ARG A 41 19.43 -13.60 6.72
CA ARG A 41 20.41 -13.34 7.79
C ARG A 41 20.01 -14.01 9.11
N GLN A 42 18.74 -13.92 9.48
CA GLN A 42 18.23 -14.57 10.70
C GLN A 42 18.37 -16.09 10.62
N ARG A 43 18.03 -16.68 9.46
CA ARG A 43 18.19 -18.09 9.19
C ARG A 43 19.63 -18.55 9.28
N GLU A 44 20.58 -17.80 8.72
CA GLU A 44 22.02 -18.08 8.85
C GLU A 44 22.49 -18.06 10.31
N VAL A 45 22.01 -17.10 11.11
CA VAL A 45 22.34 -17.04 12.55
C VAL A 45 21.78 -18.26 13.27
N VAL A 46 20.52 -18.63 13.01
CA VAL A 46 19.88 -19.80 13.61
C VAL A 46 20.58 -21.09 13.19
N ASP A 47 20.93 -21.24 11.91
CA ASP A 47 21.62 -22.40 11.37
C ASP A 47 23.03 -22.55 11.98
N LYS A 48 23.73 -21.44 12.30
CA LYS A 48 25.01 -21.47 13.03
C LYS A 48 24.84 -21.89 14.49
N LEU A 49 23.78 -21.44 15.17
CA LEU A 49 23.55 -21.74 16.57
C LEU A 49 23.03 -23.17 16.78
N LYS A 50 22.16 -23.64 15.88
CA LYS A 50 21.50 -24.95 15.97
C LYS A 50 21.37 -25.56 14.55
N PRO A 51 22.41 -26.26 14.05
CA PRO A 51 22.47 -26.72 12.67
C PRO A 51 21.37 -27.73 12.28
N ASN A 52 20.81 -28.46 13.25
CA ASN A 52 19.77 -29.46 13.02
C ASN A 52 18.36 -28.99 13.42
N LEU A 53 18.18 -27.69 13.69
CA LEU A 53 16.93 -27.16 14.25
C LEU A 53 15.72 -27.47 13.36
N LYS A 54 15.86 -27.29 12.04
CA LYS A 54 14.77 -27.53 11.09
C LYS A 54 14.30 -28.99 11.13
N ASP A 55 15.24 -29.92 11.07
CA ASP A 55 14.92 -31.36 11.10
C ASP A 55 14.32 -31.78 12.44
N THR A 56 14.77 -31.19 13.55
CA THR A 56 14.19 -31.44 14.87
C THR A 56 12.78 -30.86 15.01
N GLN A 57 12.48 -29.72 14.38
CA GLN A 57 11.14 -29.13 14.38
C GLN A 57 10.13 -29.94 13.57
N TYR A 58 10.56 -30.58 12.49
CA TYR A 58 9.70 -31.45 11.69
C TYR A 58 9.45 -32.82 12.35
N LYS A 59 10.24 -33.19 13.37
CA LYS A 59 10.06 -34.42 14.13
C LYS A 59 9.29 -34.14 15.42
N LYS A 60 8.44 -35.09 15.80
CA LYS A 60 7.71 -35.01 17.07
C LYS A 60 8.68 -35.25 18.23
N ASP A 61 8.76 -34.30 19.15
CA ASP A 61 9.48 -34.47 20.41
C ASP A 61 8.56 -35.19 21.43
N HIS A 62 8.89 -36.44 21.73
CA HIS A 62 8.12 -37.28 22.64
C HIS A 62 8.22 -36.81 24.10
N GLU A 63 9.40 -36.34 24.51
CA GLU A 63 9.64 -35.89 25.88
C GLU A 63 8.88 -34.59 26.16
N LEU A 64 8.94 -33.63 25.22
CA LEU A 64 8.15 -32.41 25.33
C LEU A 64 6.65 -32.70 25.34
N ASN A 65 6.18 -33.60 24.49
CA ASN A 65 4.77 -33.98 24.42
C ASN A 65 4.28 -34.60 25.73
N ASP A 66 5.08 -35.44 26.39
CA ASP A 66 4.71 -36.03 27.67
C ASP A 66 4.72 -35.00 28.82
N ARG A 67 5.63 -34.03 28.79
CA ARG A 67 5.61 -32.86 29.70
C ARG A 67 4.40 -31.96 29.47
N LEU A 68 3.98 -31.76 28.23
CA LEU A 68 2.78 -30.96 27.93
C LEU A 68 1.49 -31.63 28.40
N LYS A 69 1.44 -32.97 28.44
CA LYS A 69 0.30 -33.69 29.03
C LYS A 69 0.21 -33.52 30.54
N SER A 70 1.34 -33.37 31.24
CA SER A 70 1.35 -33.19 32.69
C SER A 70 1.06 -31.76 33.11
N VAL A 71 1.40 -30.77 32.27
CA VAL A 71 1.10 -29.36 32.52
C VAL A 71 -0.31 -29.03 32.05
N PHE A 72 -1.28 -29.19 32.96
CA PHE A 72 -2.64 -28.68 32.75
C PHE A 72 -2.70 -27.19 33.07
N VAL A 73 -2.69 -26.34 32.04
CA VAL A 73 -2.89 -24.90 32.20
C VAL A 73 -4.40 -24.64 32.23
N GLN A 74 -4.94 -24.43 33.43
CA GLN A 74 -6.28 -23.89 33.56
C GLN A 74 -6.21 -22.38 33.33
N SER A 75 -6.47 -21.93 32.10
CA SER A 75 -6.68 -20.51 31.82
C SER A 75 -7.98 -20.08 32.49
N LYS A 76 -7.88 -19.63 33.74
CA LYS A 76 -8.92 -18.81 34.33
C LYS A 76 -8.73 -17.43 33.73
N ASP A 77 -9.35 -17.20 32.58
CA ASP A 77 -9.59 -15.82 32.16
C ASP A 77 -10.33 -15.16 33.33
N PRO A 78 -9.83 -14.05 33.89
CA PRO A 78 -10.64 -13.31 34.83
C PRO A 78 -11.96 -13.04 34.10
N GLU A 79 -13.08 -13.35 34.74
CA GLU A 79 -14.36 -12.84 34.28
C GLU A 79 -14.19 -11.31 34.28
N ILE A 80 -13.93 -10.74 33.11
CA ILE A 80 -13.85 -9.31 32.94
C ILE A 80 -15.31 -8.89 33.11
N GLU A 81 -15.71 -8.61 34.36
CA GLU A 81 -16.87 -7.76 34.57
C GLU A 81 -16.65 -6.56 33.66
N PRO A 82 -17.63 -6.19 32.82
CA PRO A 82 -17.45 -5.12 31.86
C PRO A 82 -16.96 -3.91 32.65
N THR A 83 -15.67 -3.61 32.51
CA THR A 83 -15.01 -2.53 33.24
C THR A 83 -15.93 -1.35 33.09
N GLN A 84 -16.45 -0.85 34.23
CA GLN A 84 -17.40 0.25 34.26
C GLN A 84 -16.98 1.24 33.19
N ALA A 85 -17.89 1.49 32.24
CA ALA A 85 -17.64 2.30 31.06
C ALA A 85 -16.70 3.44 31.45
N SER A 86 -15.50 3.45 30.87
CA SER A 86 -14.43 4.34 31.31
C SER A 86 -15.00 5.73 31.57
N SER A 87 -14.71 6.33 32.74
CA SER A 87 -15.15 7.70 33.04
C SER A 87 -14.62 8.73 32.02
N ARG A 88 -13.65 8.33 31.21
CA ARG A 88 -13.21 9.06 30.04
C ARG A 88 -14.37 9.13 29.03
N PRO A 89 -14.87 10.33 28.70
CA PRO A 89 -15.88 10.47 27.67
C PRO A 89 -15.36 9.88 26.35
N LEU A 90 -16.24 9.18 25.63
CA LEU A 90 -15.98 8.80 24.25
C LEU A 90 -15.55 10.06 23.46
N PRO A 91 -14.67 9.93 22.46
CA PRO A 91 -14.36 11.03 21.55
C PRO A 91 -15.68 11.59 21.00
N GLN A 92 -16.05 12.80 21.45
CA GLN A 92 -17.27 13.47 20.99
C GLN A 92 -17.04 14.14 19.64
N ASP A 93 -15.78 14.51 19.38
CA ASP A 93 -15.39 15.10 18.12
C ASP A 93 -15.31 14.00 17.04
N ARG A 94 -16.26 14.07 16.11
CA ARG A 94 -16.30 13.27 14.88
C ARG A 94 -15.95 14.10 13.66
N SER A 95 -15.37 15.29 13.85
CA SER A 95 -14.90 16.09 12.73
C SER A 95 -13.96 15.25 11.88
N GLN A 96 -14.20 15.29 10.57
CA GLN A 96 -13.24 14.72 9.64
C GLN A 96 -12.01 15.63 9.70
N TYR A 97 -10.85 15.04 10.01
CA TYR A 97 -9.57 15.71 9.80
C TYR A 97 -9.57 16.26 8.38
N SER A 98 -9.28 17.55 8.24
CA SER A 98 -9.27 18.18 6.92
C SER A 98 -8.17 17.51 6.10
N LEU A 99 -8.36 17.41 4.78
CA LEU A 99 -7.30 16.93 3.88
C LEU A 99 -6.00 17.77 3.98
N ASP A 100 -6.03 18.89 4.70
CA ASP A 100 -4.86 19.71 4.97
C ASP A 100 -3.91 19.13 6.03
N GLU A 101 -4.34 18.14 6.82
CA GLU A 101 -3.57 17.52 7.91
C GLU A 101 -2.71 16.33 7.50
N PHE A 102 -2.63 16.00 6.21
CA PHE A 102 -1.55 15.13 5.75
C PHE A 102 -0.21 15.77 6.17
N TYR A 103 0.63 14.98 6.86
CA TYR A 103 1.98 15.34 7.30
C TYR A 103 2.91 15.60 6.09
N GLU A 104 2.58 16.61 5.30
CA GLU A 104 3.47 17.13 4.28
C GLU A 104 4.60 17.90 4.96
N SER A 105 5.81 17.71 4.46
CA SER A 105 6.94 18.51 4.92
C SER A 105 6.65 19.97 4.63
N LEU A 106 6.67 20.83 5.65
CA LEU A 106 6.45 22.27 5.53
C LEU A 106 7.39 22.94 4.50
N VAL A 107 8.53 22.31 4.19
CA VAL A 107 9.49 22.80 3.20
C VAL A 107 9.89 21.63 2.27
N PRO A 108 9.47 21.62 0.99
CA PRO A 108 9.93 20.62 0.05
C PRO A 108 11.45 20.75 -0.18
N ARG A 109 12.13 19.60 -0.36
CA ARG A 109 13.54 19.60 -0.78
C ARG A 109 13.64 20.12 -2.21
N LYS A 110 14.74 20.79 -2.56
CA LYS A 110 15.00 21.26 -3.93
C LYS A 110 14.81 20.12 -4.95
N GLY A 111 14.07 20.39 -6.03
CA GLY A 111 13.73 19.40 -7.06
C GLY A 111 12.63 18.40 -6.67
N LYS A 112 11.98 18.58 -5.51
CA LYS A 112 10.80 17.83 -5.08
C LYS A 112 9.65 18.79 -4.83
N CYS A 113 8.43 18.27 -4.87
CA CYS A 113 7.21 19.02 -4.61
C CYS A 113 6.30 18.24 -3.68
N THR A 114 5.50 18.97 -2.91
CA THR A 114 4.41 18.42 -2.09
C THR A 114 3.20 18.09 -2.95
N ILE A 115 2.27 17.28 -2.43
CA ILE A 115 1.06 16.92 -3.16
C ILE A 115 0.17 18.16 -3.29
N LYS A 116 0.11 19.03 -2.27
CA LYS A 116 -0.59 20.33 -2.35
C LYS A 116 -0.08 21.18 -3.51
N GLU A 117 1.23 21.34 -3.66
CA GLU A 117 1.82 22.08 -4.79
C GLU A 117 1.47 21.45 -6.14
N VAL A 118 1.50 20.11 -6.23
CA VAL A 118 1.12 19.41 -7.46
C VAL A 118 -0.33 19.67 -7.84
N VAL A 119 -1.25 19.58 -6.88
CA VAL A 119 -2.66 19.88 -7.11
C VAL A 119 -2.85 21.33 -7.53
N THR A 120 -2.17 22.29 -6.88
CA THR A 120 -2.36 23.71 -7.19
C THR A 120 -1.89 24.09 -8.60
N PHE A 121 -0.71 23.64 -9.04
CA PHE A 121 -0.26 23.95 -10.39
C PHE A 121 -1.02 23.15 -11.46
N LEU A 122 -1.51 21.95 -11.14
CA LEU A 122 -2.39 21.20 -12.06
C LEU A 122 -3.70 21.96 -12.30
N THR A 123 -4.34 22.47 -11.26
CA THR A 123 -5.57 23.28 -11.38
C THR A 123 -5.31 24.53 -12.21
N LYS A 124 -4.25 25.28 -11.89
CA LYS A 124 -3.87 26.51 -12.61
C LYS A 124 -3.53 26.26 -14.08
N HIS A 125 -2.83 25.17 -14.39
CA HIS A 125 -2.53 24.78 -15.77
C HIS A 125 -3.78 24.35 -16.53
N GLN A 126 -4.75 23.69 -15.88
CA GLN A 126 -6.03 23.34 -16.49
C GLN A 126 -6.87 24.58 -16.80
N GLU A 127 -6.89 25.57 -15.92
CA GLU A 127 -7.59 26.83 -16.14
C GLU A 127 -6.92 27.67 -17.24
N ASN A 128 -5.60 27.83 -17.18
CA ASN A 128 -4.84 28.71 -18.07
C ASN A 128 -3.48 28.10 -18.45
N ALA A 129 -3.47 27.21 -19.45
CA ALA A 129 -2.26 26.54 -19.93
C ALA A 129 -1.21 27.50 -20.54
N VAL A 130 -1.64 28.65 -21.08
CA VAL A 130 -0.74 29.66 -21.67
C VAL A 130 0.05 30.38 -20.60
N GLU A 131 -0.62 30.79 -19.52
CA GLU A 131 0.02 31.49 -18.42
C GLU A 131 0.91 30.55 -17.61
N TYR A 132 0.38 29.38 -17.24
CA TYR A 132 1.07 28.36 -16.45
C TYR A 132 1.75 27.33 -17.34
N SER A 133 2.64 27.79 -18.23
CA SER A 133 3.41 26.90 -19.08
C SER A 133 4.40 26.02 -18.28
N ILE A 134 4.82 24.89 -18.85
CA ILE A 134 5.81 23.95 -18.28
C ILE A 134 7.07 24.70 -17.77
N LYS A 135 7.53 25.70 -18.53
CA LYS A 135 8.72 26.49 -18.17
C LYS A 135 8.49 27.32 -16.92
N ARG A 136 7.31 27.93 -16.77
CA ARG A 136 6.96 28.77 -15.62
C ARG A 136 6.82 27.92 -14.35
N ILE A 137 6.12 26.79 -14.44
CA ILE A 137 5.94 25.86 -13.31
C ILE A 137 7.30 25.30 -12.85
N SER A 138 8.17 24.92 -13.78
CA SER A 138 9.52 24.44 -13.48
C SER A 138 10.36 25.49 -12.73
N GLN A 139 10.24 26.76 -13.10
CA GLN A 139 10.95 27.87 -12.43
C GLN A 139 10.38 28.19 -11.05
N GLU A 140 9.06 28.24 -10.92
CA GLU A 140 8.36 28.59 -9.68
C GLU A 140 8.63 27.56 -8.57
N TYR A 141 8.54 26.27 -8.89
CA TYR A 141 8.71 25.18 -7.92
C TYR A 141 10.10 24.54 -7.92
N GLN A 142 11.04 25.06 -8.73
CA GLN A 142 12.41 24.51 -8.87
C GLN A 142 12.43 23.02 -9.22
N ILE A 143 11.48 22.56 -10.05
CA ILE A 143 11.36 21.18 -10.52
C ILE A 143 11.93 21.09 -11.94
N ASP A 144 12.53 19.95 -12.29
CA ASP A 144 13.01 19.72 -13.64
C ASP A 144 11.86 19.71 -14.67
N LYS A 145 12.10 20.31 -15.84
CA LYS A 145 11.10 20.48 -16.91
C LYS A 145 10.54 19.15 -17.39
N GLN A 146 11.39 18.14 -17.50
CA GLN A 146 10.99 16.79 -17.92
C GLN A 146 10.00 16.17 -16.91
N ILE A 147 10.23 16.39 -15.62
CA ILE A 147 9.35 15.88 -14.56
C ILE A 147 8.00 16.59 -14.62
N VAL A 148 7.99 17.93 -14.77
CA VAL A 148 6.76 18.71 -14.91
C VAL A 148 5.96 18.28 -16.13
N GLU A 149 6.62 18.08 -17.27
CA GLU A 149 5.98 17.59 -18.51
C GLU A 149 5.36 16.19 -18.31
N ASN A 150 6.08 15.28 -17.65
CA ASN A 150 5.56 13.94 -17.31
C ASN A 150 4.35 14.02 -16.37
N ILE A 151 4.36 14.93 -15.40
CA ILE A 151 3.23 15.10 -14.46
C ILE A 151 2.01 15.61 -15.21
N LEU A 152 2.15 16.66 -16.03
CA LEU A 152 1.04 17.27 -16.76
C LEU A 152 0.45 16.34 -17.84
N THR A 153 1.27 15.46 -18.41
CA THR A 153 0.81 14.45 -19.39
C THR A 153 0.16 13.24 -18.72
N SER A 154 0.65 12.83 -17.55
CA SER A 154 0.19 11.61 -16.87
C SER A 154 -1.02 11.84 -15.96
N TYR A 155 -1.17 13.04 -15.39
CA TYR A 155 -2.19 13.35 -14.39
C TYR A 155 -3.14 14.46 -14.86
N LYS A 156 -4.44 14.31 -14.56
CA LYS A 156 -5.48 15.31 -14.78
C LYS A 156 -6.42 15.32 -13.59
N LEU A 157 -6.85 16.49 -13.16
CA LEU A 157 -7.87 16.63 -12.12
C LEU A 157 -9.26 16.42 -12.74
N PHE A 158 -10.15 15.82 -11.97
CA PHE A 158 -11.53 15.60 -12.37
C PHE A 158 -12.34 16.89 -12.20
N HIS A 159 -13.11 17.26 -13.22
CA HIS A 159 -14.12 18.30 -13.08
C HIS A 159 -15.37 17.68 -12.49
N VAL A 160 -15.76 18.14 -11.31
CA VAL A 160 -17.05 17.79 -10.72
C VAL A 160 -18.11 18.66 -11.40
N MET A 161 -18.92 18.05 -12.26
CA MET A 161 -20.15 18.68 -12.74
C MET A 161 -21.26 18.40 -11.73
N THR A 162 -21.58 19.39 -10.90
CA THR A 162 -22.78 19.32 -10.05
C THR A 162 -23.97 19.88 -10.81
N ASP A 163 -25.06 19.11 -10.90
CA ASP A 163 -26.32 19.61 -11.42
C ASP A 163 -26.83 20.74 -10.51
N VAL A 164 -26.92 21.95 -11.04
CA VAL A 164 -27.36 23.18 -10.34
C VAL A 164 -28.73 23.01 -9.64
N LYS A 165 -29.54 22.04 -10.10
CA LYS A 165 -30.83 21.68 -9.50
C LYS A 165 -30.70 21.06 -8.10
N GLN A 166 -29.62 20.33 -7.80
CA GLN A 166 -29.44 19.65 -6.51
C GLN A 166 -28.98 20.62 -5.41
N MET A 167 -28.15 21.61 -5.75
CA MET A 167 -27.67 22.64 -4.81
C MET A 167 -28.82 23.49 -4.23
N LYS A 168 -29.81 23.87 -5.06
CA LYS A 168 -30.97 24.66 -4.59
C LYS A 168 -31.90 23.88 -3.65
N ILE A 169 -31.93 22.55 -3.75
CA ILE A 169 -32.77 21.70 -2.90
C ILE A 169 -32.16 21.57 -1.50
N GLU A 170 -30.83 21.58 -1.39
CA GLU A 170 -30.14 21.46 -0.10
C GLU A 170 -30.12 22.78 0.68
N GLU A 171 -30.04 23.93 0.01
CA GLU A 171 -30.18 25.24 0.68
C GLU A 171 -31.60 25.48 1.19
N GLY A 172 -32.63 24.97 0.51
CA GLY A 172 -34.04 25.11 0.91
C GLY A 172 -34.49 24.19 2.06
N LYS A 173 -33.71 23.16 2.41
CA LYS A 173 -34.02 22.21 3.51
C LYS A 173 -33.34 22.56 4.83
N LYS A 174 -32.48 23.58 4.86
CA LYS A 174 -31.95 24.15 6.10
C LYS A 174 -32.87 25.27 6.61
N LYS A 175 -34.06 24.91 7.09
CA LYS A 175 -34.91 25.72 7.98
C LYS A 175 -35.62 24.81 8.95
#